data_AF-A0A923N5L7-F1
#
_entry.id   AF-A0A923N5L7-F1
#
_cell.length_a   1.000
_cell.length_b   1.000
_cell.length_c   1.000
_cell.angle_alpha   90.00
_cell.angle_beta   90.00
_cell.angle_gamma   90.00
#
_symmetry.space_group_name_H-M   'P 1'
#
loop_
_entity.id
_entity.type
_entity.pdbx_description
1 polymer ?
#
loop_
_entity_poly.entity_id
_entity_poly.type
_entity_poly.pdbx_seq_one_letter_code
_entity_poly.pdbx_strand_id
1 'polypeptide(L)'
;MKTISLNQYNSTFRIEGDEDTRSLTIASVTVNNATDNGAVLKLTVLDEKDIPIYNKLLKPEEVEEKDLIKVGERFVFYDHLSVRVEGEQPGTAFSVIVHYK
;
A
#
# COMPACT_ATOMS: atom_id res chain seq x y z
N MET A 1 3.79 -0.29 15.85
CA MET A 1 3.62 -0.06 14.40
C MET A 1 3.52 -1.43 13.75
N LYS A 2 2.52 -1.66 12.91
CA LYS A 2 2.26 -2.94 12.23
C LYS A 2 2.85 -2.88 10.82
N THR A 3 3.18 -4.04 10.26
CA THR A 3 3.73 -4.16 8.91
C THR A 3 3.09 -5.31 8.17
N ILE A 4 2.89 -5.14 6.86
CA ILE A 4 2.43 -6.22 5.98
C ILE A 4 3.24 -6.23 4.70
N SER A 5 3.61 -7.43 4.25
CA SER A 5 4.34 -7.63 3.00
C SER A 5 3.36 -7.97 1.89
N LEU A 6 3.44 -7.23 0.77
CA LEU A 6 2.61 -7.43 -0.41
C LEU A 6 3.49 -7.65 -1.63
N ASN A 7 2.97 -8.44 -2.56
CA ASN A 7 3.56 -8.73 -3.86
C ASN A 7 2.47 -8.92 -4.92
N GLN A 8 2.85 -9.29 -6.14
CA GLN A 8 1.93 -9.46 -7.26
C GLN A 8 0.85 -10.54 -7.05
N TYR A 9 1.07 -11.49 -6.13
CA TYR A 9 0.13 -12.57 -5.80
C TYR A 9 -0.73 -12.27 -4.58
N ASN A 10 -0.31 -11.34 -3.72
CA ASN A 10 -1.06 -10.89 -2.54
C ASN A 10 -1.04 -9.35 -2.42
N SER A 11 -1.50 -8.69 -3.47
CA SER A 11 -1.44 -7.24 -3.66
C SER A 11 -2.35 -6.43 -2.73
N THR A 12 -3.30 -7.08 -2.06
CA THR A 12 -4.31 -6.42 -1.23
C THR A 12 -4.27 -6.97 0.18
N PHE A 13 -4.36 -6.09 1.17
CA PHE A 13 -4.74 -6.46 2.53
C PHE A 13 -5.97 -5.69 2.97
N ARG A 14 -6.74 -6.31 3.85
CA ARG A 14 -7.96 -5.76 4.42
C ARG A 14 -7.82 -5.69 5.93
N ILE A 15 -8.31 -4.59 6.50
CA ILE A 15 -8.42 -4.40 7.94
C ILE A 15 -9.90 -4.24 8.26
N GLU A 16 -10.42 -5.12 9.11
CA GLU A 16 -11.74 -4.96 9.71
C GLU A 16 -11.65 -3.94 10.85
N GLY A 17 -12.71 -3.17 11.01
CA GLY A 17 -12.89 -2.26 12.13
C GLY A 17 -13.42 -3.03 13.31
N ASP A 18 -12.73 -2.93 14.44
CA ASP A 18 -13.28 -3.26 15.76
C ASP A 18 -13.60 -1.98 16.54
N GLU A 19 -14.11 -2.12 17.77
CA GLU A 19 -14.44 -0.97 18.64
C GLU A 19 -13.23 -0.03 18.87
N ASP A 20 -12.00 -0.52 18.70
CA ASP A 20 -10.74 0.20 18.92
C ASP A 20 -10.02 0.61 17.61
N THR A 21 -10.41 0.09 16.44
CA THR A 21 -9.63 0.21 15.18
C THR A 21 -10.42 0.81 14.00
N ARG A 22 -11.26 1.83 14.26
CA ARG A 22 -11.95 2.61 13.21
C ARG A 22 -11.06 3.59 12.43
N SER A 23 -9.75 3.37 12.45
CA SER A 23 -8.82 4.21 11.72
C SER A 23 -7.56 3.45 11.35
N LEU A 24 -7.06 3.72 10.15
CA LEU A 24 -5.79 3.22 9.66
C LEU A 24 -4.90 4.40 9.32
N THR A 25 -3.72 4.46 9.91
CA THR A 25 -2.67 5.37 9.46
C THR A 25 -1.65 4.59 8.64
N ILE A 26 -1.49 4.93 7.36
CA ILE A 26 -0.41 4.41 6.53
C ILE A 26 0.77 5.37 6.66
N ALA A 27 1.83 4.94 7.35
CA ALA A 27 3.00 5.77 7.61
C ALA A 27 3.92 5.84 6.40
N SER A 28 4.27 4.68 5.85
CA SER A 28 5.22 4.57 4.74
C SER A 28 5.09 3.23 4.03
N VAL A 29 5.62 3.17 2.81
CA VAL A 29 5.77 1.94 2.03
C VAL A 29 7.24 1.77 1.70
N THR A 30 7.82 0.62 2.02
CA THR A 30 9.17 0.25 1.59
C THR A 30 9.06 -0.59 0.33
N VAL A 31 9.66 -0.15 -0.77
CA VAL A 31 9.72 -0.91 -2.01
C VAL A 31 11.03 -1.70 -2.01
N ASN A 32 10.97 -3.01 -1.76
CA ASN A 32 12.17 -3.85 -1.66
C ASN A 32 12.69 -4.30 -3.02
N ASN A 33 11.79 -4.53 -3.97
CA ASN A 33 12.14 -4.92 -5.33
C ASN A 33 11.02 -4.47 -6.27
N ALA A 34 11.33 -3.56 -7.19
CA ALA A 34 10.53 -3.28 -8.37
C ALA A 34 11.31 -3.87 -9.54
N THR A 35 10.96 -5.09 -9.93
CA THR A 35 11.83 -5.96 -10.74
C THR A 35 12.03 -5.47 -12.18
N ASP A 36 11.22 -4.51 -12.62
CA ASP A 36 11.39 -3.81 -13.89
C ASP A 36 11.90 -2.39 -13.61
N ASN A 37 13.11 -2.07 -14.07
CA ASN A 37 13.75 -0.75 -14.03
C ASN A 37 12.76 0.38 -14.41
N GLY A 38 12.13 1.02 -13.42
CA GLY A 38 11.17 2.11 -13.63
C GLY A 38 9.69 1.73 -13.54
N ALA A 39 9.34 0.53 -13.10
CA ALA A 39 7.95 0.17 -12.82
C ALA A 39 7.36 1.06 -11.71
N VAL A 40 6.37 1.86 -12.10
CA VAL A 40 5.61 2.67 -11.16
C VAL A 40 4.58 1.77 -10.48
N LEU A 41 4.69 1.67 -9.15
CA LEU A 41 3.65 1.02 -8.35
C LEU A 41 2.63 2.08 -7.91
N LYS A 42 1.41 1.63 -7.63
CA LYS A 42 0.31 2.46 -7.16
C LYS A 42 -0.26 1.86 -5.89
N LEU A 43 -0.23 2.64 -4.82
CA LEU A 43 -0.96 2.39 -3.58
C LEU A 43 -2.36 2.96 -3.72
N THR A 44 -3.37 2.12 -3.55
CA THR A 44 -4.79 2.49 -3.56
C THR A 44 -5.42 2.11 -2.23
N VAL A 45 -6.17 3.01 -1.62
CA VAL A 45 -7.00 2.71 -0.45
C VAL A 45 -8.46 2.70 -0.88
N LEU A 46 -9.17 1.64 -0.51
CA LEU A 46 -10.55 1.36 -0.85
C LEU A 46 -11.39 1.38 0.44
N ASP A 47 -12.55 2.02 0.39
CA ASP A 47 -13.54 1.97 1.46
C ASP A 47 -14.29 0.62 1.50
N GLU A 48 -15.27 0.50 2.40
CA GLU A 48 -16.06 -0.71 2.57
C GLU A 48 -16.95 -1.10 1.37
N LYS A 49 -17.04 -0.23 0.37
CA LYS A 49 -17.79 -0.44 -0.89
C LYS A 49 -16.85 -0.68 -2.07
N ASP A 50 -15.58 -0.95 -1.80
CA ASP A 50 -14.50 -1.07 -2.79
C ASP A 50 -14.30 0.21 -3.63
N ILE A 51 -14.66 1.37 -3.10
CA ILE A 51 -14.50 2.67 -3.79
C ILE A 51 -13.11 3.24 -3.44
N PRO A 52 -12.29 3.59 -4.44
CA PRO A 52 -11.01 4.25 -4.20
C PRO A 52 -11.19 5.61 -3.51
N ILE A 53 -10.67 5.74 -2.29
CA ILE A 53 -10.66 6.99 -1.52
C ILE A 53 -9.30 7.66 -1.48
N TYR A 54 -8.24 6.93 -1.85
CA TYR A 54 -6.88 7.46 -1.94
C TYR A 54 -6.06 6.72 -2.97
N ASN A 55 -5.17 7.45 -3.66
CA ASN A 55 -4.21 6.90 -4.61
C ASN A 55 -2.86 7.60 -4.42
N LYS A 56 -1.77 6.84 -4.41
CA LYS A 56 -0.41 7.37 -4.43
C LYS A 56 0.47 6.55 -5.35
N LEU A 57 1.16 7.23 -6.26
CA LEU A 57 2.23 6.62 -7.04
C LEU A 57 3.46 6.42 -6.15
N LEU A 58 3.95 5.20 -6.14
CA LEU A 58 5.14 4.76 -5.45
C LEU A 58 6.25 4.73 -6.51
N LYS A 59 6.91 5.87 -6.70
CA LYS A 59 8.06 5.98 -7.58
C LYS A 59 9.32 5.70 -6.75
N PRO A 60 10.04 4.60 -7.02
CA PRO A 60 11.39 4.45 -6.48
C PRO A 60 12.25 5.61 -7.02
N GLU A 61 12.86 6.41 -6.15
CA GLU A 61 13.74 7.50 -6.56
C GLU A 61 15.09 6.86 -6.91
N GLU A 62 15.32 6.52 -8.20
CA GLU A 62 16.59 6.14 -8.90
C GLU A 62 17.87 5.73 -8.11
N VAL A 63 17.78 5.21 -6.89
CA VAL A 63 18.91 5.01 -5.98
C VAL A 63 18.77 3.67 -5.28
N GLU A 64 19.90 2.97 -5.22
CA GLU A 64 20.06 1.56 -4.87
C GLU A 64 19.37 1.15 -3.55
N GLU A 65 18.77 -0.06 -3.60
CA GLU A 65 18.34 -0.88 -2.47
C GLU A 65 17.40 -0.22 -1.43
N LYS A 66 16.10 -0.41 -1.66
CA LYS A 66 14.97 -0.15 -0.74
C LYS A 66 14.58 1.32 -0.60
N ASP A 67 13.60 1.74 -1.39
CA ASP A 67 13.00 3.06 -1.26
C ASP A 67 11.91 3.08 -0.21
N LEU A 68 12.10 3.93 0.81
CA LEU A 68 11.08 4.25 1.81
C LEU A 68 10.26 5.45 1.35
N ILE A 69 9.05 5.18 0.88
CA ILE A 69 8.12 6.20 0.42
C ILE A 69 7.19 6.59 1.56
N LYS A 70 7.32 7.83 2.06
CA LYS A 70 6.44 8.35 3.12
C LYS A 70 5.02 8.54 2.58
N VAL A 71 4.02 8.05 3.30
CA VAL A 71 2.59 8.27 3.00
C VAL A 71 2.04 9.28 3.99
N GLY A 72 2.02 8.94 5.28
CA GLY A 72 1.64 9.86 6.36
C GLY A 72 0.14 10.15 6.46
N GLU A 73 -0.70 9.32 5.84
CA GLU A 73 -2.15 9.55 5.74
C GLU A 73 -2.93 8.71 6.73
N ARG A 74 -4.03 9.27 7.25
CA ARG A 74 -4.96 8.62 8.18
C ARG A 74 -6.34 8.51 7.54
N PHE A 75 -6.86 7.30 7.50
CA PHE A 75 -8.16 6.94 6.96
C PHE A 75 -9.08 6.50 8.10
N VAL A 76 -10.31 6.99 8.13
CA VAL A 76 -11.35 6.59 9.08
C VAL A 76 -12.34 5.73 8.33
N PHE A 77 -12.73 4.59 8.90
CA PHE A 77 -13.63 3.63 8.27
C PHE A 77 -14.55 3.00 9.33
N TYR A 78 -15.69 2.49 8.88
CA TYR A 78 -16.71 1.96 9.78
C TYR A 78 -16.68 0.43 9.88
N ASP A 79 -16.72 -0.25 8.73
CA ASP A 79 -16.74 -1.70 8.64
C ASP A 79 -15.33 -2.23 8.35
N HIS A 80 -14.79 -1.90 7.18
CA HIS A 80 -13.45 -2.32 6.80
C HIS A 80 -12.81 -1.34 5.83
N LEU A 81 -11.51 -1.49 5.64
CA LEU A 81 -10.74 -0.74 4.67
C LEU A 81 -9.72 -1.67 4.03
N SER A 82 -9.61 -1.56 2.70
CA SER A 82 -8.67 -2.37 1.93
C SER A 82 -7.57 -1.49 1.37
N VAL A 83 -6.34 -1.98 1.42
CA VAL A 83 -5.18 -1.31 0.85
C VAL A 83 -4.60 -2.23 -0.21
N ARG A 84 -4.54 -1.73 -1.44
CA ARG A 84 -4.06 -2.44 -2.62
C ARG A 84 -2.79 -1.78 -3.14
N VAL A 85 -1.81 -2.59 -3.51
CA VAL A 85 -0.61 -2.16 -4.23
C VAL A 85 -0.59 -2.89 -5.56
N GLU A 86 -0.53 -2.16 -6.66
CA GLU A 86 -0.49 -2.74 -8.00
C GLU A 86 0.52 -2.02 -8.87
N GLY A 87 1.13 -2.72 -9.84
CA GLY A 87 1.89 -2.06 -10.90
C GLY A 87 0.95 -1.40 -11.91
N GLU A 88 1.40 -0.32 -12.57
CA GLU A 88 0.65 0.27 -13.69
C GLU A 88 0.42 -0.73 -14.83
N GLN A 89 1.34 -1.68 -15.03
CA GLN A 89 1.18 -2.78 -15.97
C GLN A 89 0.67 -4.03 -15.24
N PRO A 90 -0.38 -4.70 -15.75
CA PRO A 90 -0.83 -5.96 -15.19
C PRO A 90 0.31 -7.00 -15.19
N GLY A 91 0.51 -7.68 -14.06
CA GLY A 91 1.54 -8.71 -13.92
C GLY A 91 2.94 -8.20 -13.57
N THR A 92 3.13 -6.89 -13.38
CA THR A 92 4.39 -6.35 -12.84
C THR A 92 4.73 -7.05 -11.52
N ALA A 93 5.90 -7.67 -11.46
CA ALA A 93 6.41 -8.30 -10.24
C ALA A 93 6.94 -7.22 -9.29
N PHE A 94 6.49 -7.28 -8.03
CA PHE A 94 6.90 -6.33 -7.00
C PHE A 94 6.99 -6.99 -5.63
N SER A 95 7.75 -6.37 -4.73
CA SER A 95 7.76 -6.69 -3.31
C SER A 95 7.80 -5.40 -2.50
N VAL A 96 6.76 -5.19 -1.67
CA VAL A 96 6.65 -4.01 -0.82
C VAL A 96 6.32 -4.40 0.61
N ILE A 97 6.70 -3.53 1.55
CA ILE A 97 6.27 -3.59 2.95
C ILE A 97 5.50 -2.32 3.27
N VAL A 98 4.23 -2.46 3.63
CA VAL A 98 3.39 -1.34 4.08
C VAL A 98 3.49 -1.24 5.60
N HIS A 99 3.83 -0.05 6.10
CA HIS A 99 3.92 0.23 7.53
C HIS A 99 2.70 1.04 7.96
N TYR A 100 1.94 0.52 8.94
CA TYR A 100 0.67 1.11 9.35
C TYR A 100 0.41 1.04 10.86
N LYS A 101 -0.57 1.81 11.33
CA LYS A 101 -1.04 1.83 12.71
C LYS A 101 -2.56 1.93 12.76
#